data_AF-A0A0G0ET16-F1
#
_entry.id   AF-A0A0G0ET16-F1
#
_cell.length_a   1.000
_cell.length_b   1.000
_cell.length_c   1.000
_cell.angle_alpha   90.00
_cell.angle_beta   90.00
_cell.angle_gamma   90.00
#
_symmetry.space_group_name_H-M   'P 1'
#
loop_
_entity.id
_entity.type
_entity.pdbx_description
1 polymer ?
#
loop_
_entity_poly.entity_id
_entity_poly.type
_entity_poly.pdbx_seq_one_letter_code
_entity_poly.pdbx_strand_id
1 'polypeptide(L)' 'MIIGIDARFFGLLGKGLGRYTQKLIEHLEAIDSENQYVVFLRKETTY' A
#
# COMPACT_ATOMS: atom_id res chain seq x y z
N MET A 1 -7.76 15.26 -1.64
CA MET A 1 -8.40 14.44 -2.71
C MET A 1 -8.48 12.98 -2.25
N ILE A 2 -9.38 12.16 -2.81
CA ILE A 2 -9.39 10.72 -2.52
C ILE A 2 -8.54 10.01 -3.58
N ILE A 3 -7.50 9.29 -3.14
CA ILE A 3 -6.53 8.60 -4.01
C ILE A 3 -6.52 7.11 -3.65
N GLY A 4 -6.75 6.25 -4.64
CA GLY A 4 -6.64 4.80 -4.48
C GLY A 4 -5.21 4.31 -4.70
N ILE A 5 -4.69 3.47 -3.81
CA ILE A 5 -3.41 2.78 -3.96
C ILE A 5 -3.67 1.27 -4.06
N ASP A 6 -3.36 0.68 -5.22
CA ASP A 6 -3.36 -0.77 -5.38
C ASP A 6 -2.09 -1.37 -4.76
N ALA A 7 -2.26 -2.02 -3.61
CA ALA A 7 -1.21 -2.70 -2.88
C ALA A 7 -1.48 -4.22 -2.81
N ARG A 8 -2.12 -4.82 -3.82
CA ARG A 8 -2.41 -6.27 -3.83
C ARG A 8 -1.17 -7.17 -3.85
N PHE A 9 0.00 -6.60 -4.13
CA PHE A 9 1.30 -7.24 -4.10
C PHE A 9 2.07 -6.98 -2.79
N PHE A 10 1.41 -6.40 -1.79
CA PHE A 10 1.94 -6.24 -0.43
C PHE A 10 2.11 -7.61 0.25
N GLY A 11 3.20 -7.81 0.99
CA GLY A 11 3.49 -9.06 1.72
C GLY A 11 4.49 -10.02 1.07
N LEU A 12 4.63 -11.22 1.66
CA LEU A 12 5.71 -12.21 1.43
C LEU A 12 5.91 -12.65 -0.03
N LEU A 13 4.85 -12.62 -0.85
CA LEU A 13 4.92 -12.97 -2.27
C LEU A 13 5.56 -11.86 -3.13
N GLY A 14 5.53 -10.61 -2.67
CA GLY A 14 5.99 -9.43 -3.40
C GLY A 14 7.39 -8.98 -3.01
N LYS A 15 8.36 -9.90 -2.91
CA LYS A 15 9.73 -9.69 -2.37
C LYS A 15 10.37 -8.31 -2.67
N GLY A 16 10.15 -7.75 -3.86
CA GLY A 16 10.56 -6.38 -4.24
C GLY A 16 9.41 -5.37 -4.30
N LEU A 17 8.38 -5.63 -5.11
CA LEU A 17 7.27 -4.69 -5.36
C LEU A 17 6.50 -4.32 -4.08
N GLY A 18 6.23 -5.30 -3.22
CA GLY A 18 5.54 -5.07 -1.95
C GLY A 18 6.32 -4.13 -1.02
N ARG A 19 7.65 -4.27 -0.99
CA ARG A 19 8.52 -3.39 -0.21
C ARG A 19 8.54 -1.96 -0.76
N TYR A 20 8.55 -1.77 -2.08
CA TYR A 20 8.50 -0.43 -2.66
C TYR A 20 7.17 0.27 -2.38
N THR A 21 6.05 -0.44 -2.52
CA THR A 21 4.73 0.12 -2.17
C THR A 21 4.59 0.38 -0.68
N GLN A 22 5.16 -0.47 0.18
CA GLN A 22 5.24 -0.17 1.60
C GLN A 22 5.99 1.12 1.87
N LYS A 23 7.19 1.29 1.32
CA LYS A 23 7.99 2.50 1.53
C LYS A 23 7.32 3.75 0.97
N LEU A 24 6.59 3.63 -0.14
CA LEU A 24 5.76 4.71 -0.68
C LEU A 24 4.67 5.13 0.31
N ILE A 25 3.90 4.16 0.83
CA ILE A 25 2.81 4.43 1.77
C ILE A 25 3.35 5.06 3.06
N GLU A 26 4.43 4.50 3.63
CA GLU A 26 5.09 5.04 4.82
C GLU A 26 5.59 6.48 4.62
N HIS A 27 6.09 6.81 3.41
CA HIS A 27 6.56 8.15 3.12
C HIS A 27 5.42 9.15 2.92
N LEU A 28 4.36 8.76 2.21
CA LEU A 28 3.16 9.58 2.02
C LEU A 28 2.48 9.89 3.36
N GLU A 29 2.37 8.91 4.25
CA GLU A 29 1.84 9.11 5.61
C GLU A 29 2.62 10.17 6.39
N ALA A 30 3.94 10.28 6.16
CA ALA A 30 4.79 11.24 6.85
C ALA A 30 4.74 12.66 6.28
N ILE A 31 4.43 12.83 4.99
CA ILE A 31 4.59 14.12 4.29
C ILE A 31 3.30 14.72 3.75
N ASP A 32 2.26 13.91 3.50
CA ASP A 32 1.02 14.36 2.89
C ASP A 32 -0.15 14.28 3.89
N SER A 33 -0.53 15.45 4.42
CA SER A 33 -1.65 15.62 5.34
C SER A 33 -2.92 16.19 4.68
N GLU A 34 -2.89 16.44 3.37
CA GLU A 34 -3.99 17.04 2.62
C GLU A 34 -4.86 15.99 1.90
N ASN A 35 -4.24 14.86 1.55
CA ASN A 35 -4.90 13.80 0.79
C ASN A 35 -5.40 12.64 1.67
N GLN A 36 -6.46 11.98 1.21
CA GLN A 36 -6.97 10.76 1.80
C GLN A 36 -6.65 9.58 0.88
N TYR A 37 -6.00 8.56 1.45
CA TYR A 37 -5.56 7.39 0.73
C TYR A 37 -6.40 6.17 1.07
N VAL A 38 -6.88 5.46 0.05
CA VAL A 38 -7.57 4.18 0.19
C VAL A 38 -6.65 3.09 -0.35
N VAL A 39 -6.18 2.20 0.52
CA VAL A 39 -5.22 1.15 0.17
C VAL A 39 -5.94 -0.18 -0.07
N PHE A 40 -5.84 -0.71 -1.28
CA PHE A 40 -6.42 -2.00 -1.66
C PHE A 40 -5.40 -3.12 -1.42
N LEU A 41 -5.69 -3.99 -0.46
CA LEU A 41 -4.88 -5.17 -0.17
C LEU A 41 -5.50 -6.42 -0.81
N ARG A 42 -4.65 -7.41 -1.11
CA ARG A 42 -5.14 -8.73 -1.50
C ARG A 42 -5.79 -9.39 -0.28
N LYS A 43 -6.96 -9.97 -0.46
CA LYS A 43 -7.59 -10.82 0.55
C LYS A 43 -6.66 -12.00 0.84
N GLU A 44 -6.13 -12.09 2.06
CA GLU A 44 -5.44 -13.29 2.50
C GLU A 44 -6.43 -14.46 2.43
N THR A 45 -6.03 -15.52 1.73
CA THR A 45 -6.81 -16.76 1.68
C THR A 45 -6.26 -17.64 2.77
N THR A 46 -6.93 -17.70 3.92
CA THR A 46 -6.68 -18.72 4.94
C THR A 46 -7.28 -20.03 4.42
N TYR A 47 -6.45 -21.07 4.23
CA TYR A 47 -6.90 -22.44 3.97
C TYR A 47 -7.15 -23.17 5.29
#